data_AF-A0A9P6AGK7-F1
#
_entry.id   AF-A0A9P6AGK7-F1
#
_cell.length_a   1.000
_cell.length_b   1.000
_cell.length_c   1.000
_cell.angle_alpha   90.00
_cell.angle_beta   90.00
_cell.angle_gamma   90.00
#
_symmetry.space_group_name_H-M   'P 1'
#
loop_
_entity.id
_entity.type
_entity.pdbx_description
1 polymer ?
#
loop_
_entity_poly.entity_id
_entity_poly.type
_entity_poly.pdbx_seq_one_letter_code
_entity_poly.pdbx_strand_id
1 'polypeptide(L)'
;MSLPRALYAAHDSVRENAPSSCLDGTRVAVLEEILTWLESANGERPPVYWLNGLAGIGKSTIAKTVAEQAQEIGMLGATFFFSRSDKPLRNPGLVLPTLAFQLAHSDSTLMEAIVATLKRDPGVGQRGLLSQLQGLILIPLLTINTHRKPILLILDALDECDENGATEILHLIFAHLTRIPFLRVLITSRPQPHLSSIFNKVPNLGKTVLHDIEASVVEQDIRLYISTELAKIPRKLDLSMPTDWTTGAEKNFLVKKSGKLFIYAATAIRFIGDDRVQDPQTHLSLILNTDSLREAGATPYSHLDKLYMEVLRNSLSSSNHREIVRRFQIVVGSIVLLREPLPLHSLANFVQYETRIVETSLRHLHSVIVPPSDIHEAPRIYHPSFLEFITDPSRCPMSEFVIVAVPEQELRHGIRCFQLMATYLKRNVAEISDPSLLNREVDGFEEKVKAALSPEVQYACRYWASHLSRVEFGERGMMEALEAFSMRSILWWFEAMSLLGSISSAVSLIEEAHHWAEISNSKGIVVRILSDSRRFILAHEEVIRASALQVYHSALPFTPHNTVLYKTYCGDEKDSIQVLQGLELESEWPQAALDYFTWPF
;
A
#
# COMPACT_ATOMS: atom_id res chain seq x y z
N MET A 1 24.46 -1.13 -11.33
CA MET A 1 23.91 -1.86 -10.18
C MET A 1 22.81 -1.01 -9.57
N SER A 2 21.58 -1.52 -9.47
CA SER A 2 20.44 -0.76 -8.94
C SER A 2 20.06 -1.30 -7.58
N LEU A 3 20.05 -0.45 -6.55
CA LEU A 3 19.40 -0.75 -5.28
C LEU A 3 17.88 -0.78 -5.49
N PRO A 4 17.14 -1.78 -4.96
CA PRO A 4 15.69 -1.70 -4.93
C PRO A 4 15.27 -0.50 -4.08
N ARG A 5 14.25 0.25 -4.51
CA ARG A 5 13.84 1.49 -3.83
C ARG A 5 12.35 1.74 -3.97
N ALA A 6 11.77 2.36 -2.95
CA ALA A 6 10.43 2.93 -3.02
C ALA A 6 10.54 4.37 -3.56
N LEU A 7 10.13 4.57 -4.82
CA LEU A 7 10.36 5.82 -5.56
C LEU A 7 9.73 7.06 -4.92
N TYR A 8 8.58 6.89 -4.24
CA TYR A 8 7.80 8.00 -3.68
C TYR A 8 7.91 8.10 -2.15
N ALA A 9 8.99 7.58 -1.58
CA ALA A 9 9.20 7.56 -0.13
C ALA A 9 9.84 8.84 0.40
N ALA A 10 10.49 9.62 -0.46
CA ALA A 10 11.17 10.84 -0.03
C ALA A 10 10.16 11.98 0.21
N HIS A 11 10.48 12.88 1.13
CA HIS A 11 9.63 14.02 1.51
C HIS A 11 9.27 14.96 0.34
N ASP A 12 10.16 15.07 -0.64
CA ASP A 12 10.09 15.90 -1.84
C ASP A 12 9.54 15.14 -3.07
N SER A 13 9.16 13.87 -2.88
CA SER A 13 8.56 13.08 -3.95
C SER A 13 7.21 13.65 -4.36
N VAL A 14 7.04 13.87 -5.67
CA VAL A 14 5.74 14.25 -6.24
C VAL A 14 4.85 13.02 -6.27
N ARG A 15 4.00 12.88 -5.26
CA ARG A 15 2.90 11.89 -5.23
C ARG A 15 1.59 12.57 -4.88
N GLU A 16 0.51 12.21 -5.56
CA GLU A 16 -0.83 12.65 -5.18
C GLU A 16 -1.11 12.20 -3.73
N ASN A 17 -1.50 13.14 -2.86
CA ASN A 17 -1.68 13.00 -1.39
C ASN A 17 -0.38 12.89 -0.55
N ALA A 18 0.75 13.36 -1.05
CA ALA A 18 1.87 13.68 -0.15
C ALA A 18 1.39 14.67 0.94
N PRO A 19 1.83 14.52 2.20
CA PRO A 19 1.55 15.55 3.19
C PRO A 19 2.03 16.90 2.68
N SER A 20 1.30 17.97 2.98
CA SER A 20 1.82 19.33 2.84
C SER A 20 2.64 19.70 4.07
N SER A 21 3.47 20.71 3.96
CA SER A 21 4.14 21.34 5.09
C SER A 21 3.10 22.02 5.99
N CYS A 22 3.47 22.26 7.24
CA CYS A 22 2.69 23.05 8.18
C CYS A 22 2.42 24.44 7.59
N LEU A 23 1.22 24.96 7.83
CA LEU A 23 0.93 26.35 7.52
C LEU A 23 1.79 27.25 8.42
N ASP A 24 2.39 28.28 7.85
CA ASP A 24 3.18 29.26 8.60
C ASP A 24 2.41 29.77 9.83
N GLY A 25 3.08 29.76 10.97
CA GLY A 25 2.48 30.15 12.26
C GLY A 25 1.70 29.05 12.98
N THR A 26 1.63 27.83 12.44
CA THR A 26 1.04 26.66 13.13
C THR A 26 2.11 25.72 13.67
N ARG A 27 1.82 24.99 14.76
CA ARG A 27 2.72 23.97 15.36
C ARG A 27 4.12 24.49 15.74
N VAL A 28 4.27 25.80 15.88
CA VAL A 28 5.57 26.49 16.08
C VAL A 28 6.37 25.88 17.22
N ALA A 29 5.78 25.75 18.41
CA ALA A 29 6.47 25.19 19.58
C ALA A 29 6.96 23.75 19.38
N VAL A 30 6.20 22.91 18.66
CA VAL A 30 6.60 21.52 18.38
C VAL A 30 7.74 21.48 17.38
N LEU A 31 7.68 22.31 16.33
CA LEU A 31 8.74 22.42 15.33
C LEU A 31 10.04 22.91 15.99
N GLU A 32 9.97 23.96 16.80
CA GLU A 32 11.12 24.47 17.55
C GLU A 32 11.72 23.42 18.50
N GLU A 33 10.89 22.65 19.20
CA GLU A 33 11.35 21.57 20.07
C GLU A 33 12.15 20.50 19.31
N ILE A 34 11.63 20.07 18.15
CA ILE A 34 12.27 19.07 17.29
C ILE A 34 13.55 19.61 16.67
N LEU A 35 13.56 20.86 16.19
CA LEU A 35 14.77 21.49 15.65
C LEU A 35 15.85 21.66 16.74
N THR A 36 15.46 22.10 17.94
CA THR A 36 16.38 22.17 19.08
C THR A 36 16.94 20.79 19.45
N TRP A 37 16.12 19.74 19.33
CA TRP A 37 16.59 18.36 19.50
C TRP A 37 17.58 17.95 18.42
N LEU A 38 17.30 18.26 17.16
CA LEU A 38 18.16 17.95 16.03
C LEU A 38 19.54 18.61 16.18
N GLU A 39 19.57 19.88 16.59
CA GLU A 39 20.80 20.69 16.70
C GLU A 39 21.61 20.45 17.98
N SER A 40 21.05 19.72 18.95
CA SER A 40 21.75 19.44 20.23
C SER A 40 23.08 18.71 20.03
N ALA A 41 24.06 19.02 20.88
CA ALA A 41 25.39 18.44 20.76
C ALA A 41 25.38 16.93 21.04
N ASN A 42 26.41 16.24 20.53
CA ASN A 42 26.53 14.79 20.67
C ASN A 42 26.52 14.38 22.16
N GLY A 43 25.54 13.55 22.53
CA GLY A 43 25.38 13.05 23.90
C GLY A 43 24.51 13.93 24.82
N GLU A 44 24.09 15.13 24.40
CA GLU A 44 23.18 15.97 25.19
C GLU A 44 21.74 15.46 25.18
N ARG A 45 21.32 14.94 24.03
CA ARG A 45 19.98 14.37 23.84
C ARG A 45 20.04 12.98 23.20
N PRO A 46 19.03 12.14 23.45
CA PRO A 46 18.89 10.85 22.78
C PRO A 46 18.89 11.00 21.26
N PRO A 47 19.46 10.02 20.52
CA PRO A 47 19.54 10.08 19.06
C PRO A 47 18.21 9.77 18.36
N VAL A 48 17.19 9.30 19.09
CA VAL A 48 15.87 8.99 18.53
C VAL A 48 14.83 9.90 19.15
N TYR A 49 13.95 10.45 18.31
CA TYR A 49 12.80 11.25 18.71
C TYR A 49 11.51 10.64 18.18
N TRP A 50 10.54 10.43 19.05
CA TRP A 50 9.24 9.86 18.71
C TRP A 50 8.14 10.92 18.78
N LEU A 51 7.60 11.26 17.61
CA LEU A 51 6.42 12.10 17.48
C LEU A 51 5.17 11.22 17.45
N ASN A 52 4.49 11.16 18.60
CA ASN A 52 3.32 10.31 18.82
C ASN A 52 2.03 11.12 18.69
N GLY A 53 0.95 10.52 18.19
CA GLY A 53 -0.31 11.22 17.99
C GLY A 53 -1.42 10.35 17.43
N LEU A 54 -2.68 10.72 17.71
CA LEU A 54 -3.84 10.12 17.04
C LEU A 54 -3.82 10.41 15.52
N ALA A 55 -4.66 9.69 14.78
CA ALA A 55 -4.80 9.89 13.34
C ALA A 55 -5.29 11.31 13.04
N GLY A 56 -4.74 11.94 12.01
CA GLY A 56 -5.24 13.24 11.54
C GLY A 56 -4.91 14.45 12.41
N ILE A 57 -4.00 14.34 13.38
CA ILE A 57 -3.52 15.48 14.19
C ILE A 57 -2.39 16.28 13.49
N GLY A 58 -1.79 15.73 12.42
CA GLY A 58 -0.78 16.43 11.61
C GLY A 58 0.67 15.96 11.77
N LYS A 59 0.90 14.70 12.20
CA LYS A 59 2.25 14.12 12.35
C LYS A 59 3.08 14.19 11.05
N SER A 60 2.52 13.71 9.94
CA SER A 60 3.19 13.70 8.63
C SER A 60 3.47 15.09 8.09
N THR A 61 2.59 16.05 8.37
CA THR A 61 2.77 17.47 8.06
C THR A 61 3.97 18.05 8.81
N ILE A 62 4.08 17.76 10.12
CA ILE A 62 5.23 18.18 10.94
C ILE A 62 6.52 17.50 10.43
N ALA A 63 6.50 16.19 10.18
CA ALA A 63 7.65 15.46 9.66
C ALA A 63 8.15 16.03 8.32
N LYS A 64 7.23 16.42 7.42
CA LYS A 64 7.58 17.07 6.16
C LYS A 64 8.22 18.44 6.38
N THR A 65 7.64 19.30 7.21
CA THR A 65 8.24 20.61 7.52
C THR A 65 9.63 20.47 8.13
N VAL A 66 9.81 19.52 9.05
CA VAL A 66 11.13 19.24 9.63
C VAL A 66 12.10 18.74 8.56
N ALA A 67 11.65 17.92 7.60
CA ALA A 67 12.50 17.48 6.49
C ALA A 67 12.99 18.67 5.64
N GLU A 68 12.08 19.54 5.23
CA GLU A 68 12.38 20.73 4.42
C GLU A 68 13.34 21.68 5.15
N GLN A 69 13.06 21.99 6.42
CA GLN A 69 13.94 22.82 7.26
C GLN A 69 15.31 22.18 7.48
N ALA A 70 15.36 20.87 7.73
CA ALA A 70 16.62 20.13 7.89
C ALA A 70 17.44 20.09 6.59
N GLN A 71 16.77 20.07 5.43
CA GLN A 71 17.43 20.14 4.13
C GLN A 71 18.07 21.51 3.91
N GLU A 72 17.37 22.59 4.25
CA GLU A 72 17.89 23.97 4.13
C GLU A 72 19.15 24.20 4.97
N ILE A 73 19.22 23.63 6.18
CA ILE A 73 20.40 23.74 7.07
C ILE A 73 21.49 22.68 6.81
N GLY A 74 21.26 21.80 5.83
CA GLY A 74 22.19 20.75 5.40
C GLY A 74 22.37 19.60 6.41
N MET A 75 21.33 19.27 7.17
CA MET A 75 21.30 18.16 8.13
C MET A 75 20.44 16.98 7.67
N LEU A 76 19.60 17.13 6.63
CA LEU A 76 18.77 16.04 6.14
C LEU A 76 19.62 14.96 5.44
N GLY A 77 19.55 13.73 5.94
CA GLY A 77 20.22 12.57 5.34
C GLY A 77 19.30 11.81 4.40
N ALA A 78 18.16 11.33 4.93
CA ALA A 78 17.18 10.56 4.16
C ALA A 78 15.82 10.52 4.85
N THR A 79 14.78 10.23 4.07
CA THR A 79 13.39 10.17 4.54
C THR A 79 12.67 8.94 3.98
N PHE A 80 11.72 8.41 4.75
CA PHE A 80 10.79 7.38 4.29
C PHE A 80 9.39 7.69 4.84
N PHE A 81 8.49 8.10 3.94
CA PHE A 81 7.10 8.41 4.24
C PHE A 81 6.22 7.22 3.87
N PHE A 82 5.86 6.43 4.88
CA PHE A 82 5.00 5.26 4.71
C PHE A 82 3.62 5.67 4.19
N SER A 83 2.96 4.74 3.50
CA SER A 83 1.59 4.94 3.03
C SER A 83 0.86 3.61 2.83
N ARG A 84 -0.30 3.44 3.47
CA ARG A 84 -1.14 2.24 3.30
C ARG A 84 -1.63 2.02 1.87
N SER A 85 -1.77 3.10 1.11
CA SER A 85 -2.28 3.07 -0.26
C SER A 85 -1.23 2.76 -1.31
N ASP A 86 0.05 2.63 -0.95
CA ASP A 86 1.14 2.38 -1.89
C ASP A 86 2.01 1.20 -1.41
N LYS A 87 2.01 0.11 -2.17
CA LYS A 87 2.64 -1.17 -1.80
C LYS A 87 4.15 -1.02 -1.54
N PRO A 88 4.96 -0.40 -2.43
CA PRO A 88 6.34 -0.06 -2.12
C PRO A 88 6.52 0.71 -0.79
N LEU A 89 5.57 1.57 -0.42
CA LEU A 89 5.66 2.44 0.75
C LEU A 89 5.19 1.81 2.06
N ARG A 90 4.61 0.61 2.02
CA ARG A 90 4.38 -0.22 3.22
C ARG A 90 5.37 -1.36 3.38
N ASN A 91 6.20 -1.62 2.35
CA ASN A 91 7.13 -2.75 2.34
C ASN A 91 8.39 -2.47 3.21
N PRO A 92 8.61 -3.21 4.31
CA PRO A 92 9.78 -3.02 5.17
C PRO A 92 11.11 -3.27 4.43
N GLY A 93 11.14 -4.23 3.51
CA GLY A 93 12.35 -4.61 2.77
C GLY A 93 12.88 -3.53 1.82
N LEU A 94 12.11 -2.48 1.57
CA LEU A 94 12.51 -1.32 0.77
C LEU A 94 12.98 -0.13 1.61
N VAL A 95 12.78 -0.14 2.93
CA VAL A 95 13.08 1.01 3.79
C VAL A 95 14.57 1.32 3.80
N LEU A 96 15.40 0.36 4.22
CA LEU A 96 16.85 0.56 4.36
C LEU A 96 17.56 0.79 3.02
N PRO A 97 17.23 0.07 1.92
CA PRO A 97 17.74 0.37 0.59
C PRO A 97 17.40 1.78 0.11
N THR A 98 16.18 2.25 0.38
CA THR A 98 15.73 3.59 -0.01
C THR A 98 16.44 4.69 0.79
N LEU A 99 16.62 4.49 2.10
CA LEU A 99 17.40 5.41 2.94
C LEU A 99 18.86 5.46 2.50
N ALA A 100 19.47 4.32 2.20
CA ALA A 100 20.86 4.26 1.73
C ALA A 100 21.04 4.97 0.39
N PHE A 101 20.10 4.80 -0.53
CA PHE A 101 20.11 5.54 -1.79
C PHE A 101 20.10 7.06 -1.55
N GLN A 102 19.22 7.57 -0.68
CA GLN A 102 19.17 9.00 -0.35
C GLN A 102 20.43 9.48 0.39
N LEU A 103 20.96 8.69 1.33
CA LEU A 103 22.22 9.00 2.02
C LEU A 103 23.42 9.12 1.07
N ALA A 104 23.47 8.26 0.04
CA ALA A 104 24.49 8.35 -1.00
C ALA A 104 24.38 9.64 -1.84
N HIS A 105 23.18 10.21 -1.97
CA HIS A 105 23.00 11.48 -2.69
C HIS A 105 23.30 12.69 -1.82
N SER A 106 23.16 12.59 -0.49
CA SER A 106 23.43 13.70 0.43
C SER A 106 24.90 13.84 0.82
N ASP A 107 25.71 12.78 0.74
CA ASP A 107 27.13 12.82 1.13
C ASP A 107 28.00 11.91 0.24
N SER A 108 29.05 12.49 -0.36
CA SER A 108 29.95 11.75 -1.27
C SER A 108 30.76 10.65 -0.59
N THR A 109 31.10 10.79 0.69
CA THR A 109 31.82 9.76 1.45
C THR A 109 30.90 8.58 1.73
N LEU A 110 29.63 8.85 2.07
CA LEU A 110 28.62 7.81 2.20
C LEU A 110 28.35 7.12 0.87
N MET A 111 28.32 7.88 -0.24
CA MET A 111 28.19 7.32 -1.59
C MET A 111 29.29 6.30 -1.88
N GLU A 112 30.54 6.67 -1.64
CA GLU A 112 31.70 5.80 -1.87
C GLU A 112 31.61 4.52 -1.02
N ALA A 113 31.28 4.65 0.28
CA ALA A 113 31.14 3.53 1.19
C ALA A 113 29.99 2.58 0.79
N ILE A 114 28.84 3.12 0.40
CA ILE A 114 27.68 2.33 -0.04
C ILE A 114 27.99 1.62 -1.36
N VAL A 115 28.61 2.32 -2.33
CA VAL A 115 29.02 1.72 -3.61
C VAL A 115 30.05 0.61 -3.39
N ALA A 116 30.98 0.78 -2.44
CA ALA A 116 31.93 -0.27 -2.07
C ALA A 116 31.21 -1.51 -1.50
N THR A 117 30.23 -1.33 -0.62
CA THR A 117 29.38 -2.44 -0.14
C THR A 117 28.69 -3.15 -1.30
N LEU A 118 28.07 -2.41 -2.23
CA LEU A 118 27.34 -2.98 -3.36
C LEU A 118 28.24 -3.73 -4.34
N LYS A 119 29.48 -3.28 -4.54
CA LYS A 119 30.47 -4.01 -5.34
C LYS A 119 30.85 -5.35 -4.72
N ARG A 120 30.90 -5.42 -3.38
CA ARG A 120 31.23 -6.65 -2.65
C ARG A 120 30.03 -7.60 -2.56
N ASP A 121 28.83 -7.06 -2.36
CA ASP A 121 27.59 -7.82 -2.23
C ASP A 121 26.46 -7.13 -3.00
N PRO A 122 26.32 -7.41 -4.31
CA PRO A 122 25.30 -6.79 -5.16
C PRO A 122 23.86 -7.09 -4.71
N GLY A 123 23.66 -8.19 -3.98
CA GLY A 123 22.35 -8.64 -3.50
C GLY A 123 21.95 -8.08 -2.13
N VAL A 124 22.81 -7.30 -1.45
CA VAL A 124 22.57 -6.85 -0.06
C VAL A 124 21.22 -6.16 0.13
N GLY A 125 20.75 -5.41 -0.87
CA GLY A 125 19.46 -4.69 -0.83
C GLY A 125 18.22 -5.58 -0.90
N GLN A 126 18.37 -6.88 -1.15
CA GLN A 126 17.28 -7.86 -1.19
C GLN A 126 17.37 -8.89 -0.05
N ARG A 127 18.40 -8.80 0.80
CA ARG A 127 18.55 -9.66 1.98
C ARG A 127 17.64 -9.19 3.12
N GLY A 128 17.61 -9.94 4.22
CA GLY A 128 16.86 -9.56 5.43
C GLY A 128 17.32 -8.22 6.04
N LEU A 129 16.44 -7.59 6.82
CA LEU A 129 16.61 -6.21 7.31
C LEU A 129 17.91 -6.00 8.10
N LEU A 130 18.34 -6.96 8.90
CA LEU A 130 19.62 -6.86 9.63
C LEU A 130 20.82 -6.73 8.68
N SER A 131 20.85 -7.54 7.61
CA SER A 131 21.94 -7.50 6.61
C SER A 131 21.91 -6.17 5.85
N GLN A 132 20.71 -5.70 5.48
CA GLN A 132 20.52 -4.40 4.85
C GLN A 132 21.02 -3.27 5.76
N LEU A 133 20.63 -3.25 7.05
CA LEU A 133 21.01 -2.20 7.99
C LEU A 133 22.52 -2.15 8.15
N GLN A 134 23.15 -3.31 8.37
CA GLN A 134 24.59 -3.40 8.57
C GLN A 134 25.35 -2.93 7.33
N GLY A 135 25.02 -3.47 6.15
CA GLY A 135 25.75 -3.19 4.92
C GLY A 135 25.52 -1.79 4.36
N LEU A 136 24.26 -1.31 4.40
CA LEU A 136 23.84 -0.11 3.66
C LEU A 136 23.75 1.15 4.52
N ILE A 137 23.62 1.03 5.83
CA ILE A 137 23.47 2.19 6.74
C ILE A 137 24.61 2.23 7.76
N LEU A 138 24.74 1.19 8.59
CA LEU A 138 25.66 1.21 9.73
C LEU A 138 27.13 1.27 9.31
N ILE A 139 27.59 0.36 8.45
CA ILE A 139 28.99 0.34 7.99
C ILE A 139 29.34 1.67 7.30
N PRO A 140 28.56 2.19 6.34
CA PRO A 140 28.80 3.50 5.76
C PRO A 140 28.90 4.64 6.79
N LEU A 141 27.98 4.70 7.76
CA LEU A 141 28.02 5.73 8.80
C LEU A 141 29.25 5.61 9.72
N LEU A 142 29.82 4.42 9.90
CA LEU A 142 31.06 4.24 10.68
C LEU A 142 32.32 4.68 9.93
N THR A 143 32.25 4.90 8.60
CA THR A 143 33.40 5.34 7.80
C THR A 143 33.59 6.85 7.74
N ILE A 144 32.61 7.63 8.17
CA ILE A 144 32.62 9.09 8.11
C ILE A 144 33.11 9.74 9.41
N ASN A 145 33.65 10.96 9.28
CA ASN A 145 34.17 11.72 10.42
C ASN A 145 33.06 12.08 11.43
N THR A 146 33.36 11.94 12.72
CA THR A 146 32.44 12.21 13.84
C THR A 146 32.26 13.70 14.14
N HIS A 147 33.15 14.57 13.66
CA HIS A 147 33.08 16.04 13.81
C HIS A 147 32.29 16.70 12.68
N ARG A 148 31.05 16.29 12.48
CA ARG A 148 30.14 16.82 11.46
C ARG A 148 28.84 17.32 12.07
N LYS A 149 28.08 18.08 11.27
CA LYS A 149 26.67 18.37 11.58
C LYS A 149 25.88 17.06 11.72
N PRO A 150 24.86 17.02 12.59
CA PRO A 150 23.96 15.88 12.68
C PRO A 150 23.37 15.48 11.33
N ILE A 151 23.18 14.17 11.12
CA ILE A 151 22.46 13.60 9.98
C ILE A 151 21.09 13.15 10.46
N LEU A 152 20.02 13.67 9.86
CA LEU A 152 18.64 13.32 10.17
C LEU A 152 18.12 12.23 9.23
N LEU A 153 17.61 11.15 9.82
CA LEU A 153 16.74 10.17 9.18
C LEU A 153 15.30 10.39 9.66
N ILE A 154 14.33 10.40 8.74
CA ILE A 154 12.91 10.51 9.10
C ILE A 154 12.15 9.27 8.64
N LEU A 155 11.44 8.63 9.56
CA LEU A 155 10.49 7.55 9.30
C LEU A 155 9.09 8.03 9.68
N ASP A 156 8.32 8.48 8.69
CA ASP A 156 6.99 9.03 8.91
C ASP A 156 5.90 7.97 8.75
N ALA A 157 4.97 7.91 9.70
CA ALA A 157 3.83 6.99 9.75
C ALA A 157 4.27 5.52 9.81
N LEU A 158 5.23 5.19 10.68
CA LEU A 158 5.76 3.83 10.82
C LEU A 158 4.69 2.76 11.10
N ASP A 159 3.55 3.15 11.68
CA ASP A 159 2.37 2.28 11.88
C ASP A 159 1.61 1.92 10.58
N GLU A 160 2.07 2.41 9.43
CA GLU A 160 1.58 2.06 8.09
C GLU A 160 2.49 1.05 7.35
N CYS A 161 3.59 0.62 7.98
CA CYS A 161 4.40 -0.50 7.50
C CYS A 161 3.62 -1.83 7.62
N ASP A 162 3.87 -2.76 6.70
CA ASP A 162 3.32 -4.12 6.76
C ASP A 162 3.70 -4.82 8.08
N GLU A 163 2.83 -5.73 8.53
CA GLU A 163 2.90 -6.37 9.84
C GLU A 163 4.28 -6.98 10.14
N ASN A 164 4.72 -6.87 11.40
CA ASN A 164 6.06 -7.22 11.93
C ASN A 164 7.24 -6.35 11.44
N GLY A 165 7.15 -5.74 10.25
CA GLY A 165 8.21 -4.91 9.69
C GLY A 165 8.56 -3.69 10.55
N ALA A 166 7.54 -2.95 11.02
CA ALA A 166 7.72 -1.79 11.90
C ALA A 166 8.49 -2.14 13.19
N THR A 167 8.11 -3.25 13.82
CA THR A 167 8.72 -3.75 15.07
C THR A 167 10.19 -4.15 14.84
N GLU A 168 10.48 -4.87 13.76
CA GLU A 168 11.85 -5.27 13.41
C GLU A 168 12.73 -4.04 13.13
N ILE A 169 12.23 -3.08 12.34
CA ILE A 169 12.92 -1.81 12.06
C ILE A 169 13.23 -1.06 13.36
N LEU A 170 12.28 -0.93 14.29
CA LEU A 170 12.53 -0.26 15.58
C LEU A 170 13.62 -0.97 16.40
N HIS A 171 13.54 -2.29 16.54
CA HIS A 171 14.56 -3.05 17.28
C HIS A 171 15.95 -2.84 16.69
N LEU A 172 16.06 -2.86 15.36
CA LEU A 172 17.31 -2.61 14.63
C LEU A 172 17.86 -1.19 14.85
N ILE A 173 17.00 -0.17 14.79
CA ILE A 173 17.38 1.22 15.07
C ILE A 173 17.91 1.34 16.50
N PHE A 174 17.17 0.84 17.49
CA PHE A 174 17.57 0.96 18.90
C PHE A 174 18.84 0.17 19.22
N ALA A 175 19.04 -0.99 18.62
CA ALA A 175 20.20 -1.84 18.86
C ALA A 175 21.50 -1.28 18.22
N HIS A 176 21.41 -0.66 17.04
CA HIS A 176 22.58 -0.33 16.22
C HIS A 176 22.79 1.17 15.98
N LEU A 177 21.73 1.91 15.67
CA LEU A 177 21.86 3.30 15.20
C LEU A 177 22.01 4.30 16.35
N THR A 178 21.54 3.95 17.55
CA THR A 178 21.68 4.77 18.77
C THR A 178 23.14 4.98 19.21
N ARG A 179 24.07 4.16 18.69
CA ARG A 179 25.51 4.23 18.98
C ARG A 179 26.25 5.23 18.07
N ILE A 180 25.59 5.75 17.04
CA ILE A 180 26.18 6.72 16.11
C ILE A 180 25.92 8.14 16.63
N PRO A 181 26.94 8.87 17.12
CA PRO A 181 26.74 10.08 17.92
C PRO A 181 26.11 11.24 17.13
N PHE A 182 26.44 11.36 15.84
CA PHE A 182 25.95 12.42 14.95
C PHE A 182 24.67 12.01 14.20
N LEU A 183 24.13 10.81 14.42
CA LEU A 183 22.89 10.39 13.77
C LEU A 183 21.69 10.81 14.63
N ARG A 184 20.64 11.29 13.97
CA ARG A 184 19.34 11.62 14.54
C ARG A 184 18.27 10.88 13.76
N VAL A 185 17.32 10.26 14.46
CA VAL A 185 16.21 9.52 13.85
C VAL A 185 14.90 10.06 14.39
N LEU A 186 14.15 10.75 13.54
CA LEU A 186 12.78 11.18 13.83
C LEU A 186 11.82 10.09 13.35
N ILE A 187 10.99 9.60 14.25
CA ILE A 187 9.98 8.59 13.93
C ILE A 187 8.62 9.15 14.29
N THR A 188 7.66 9.09 13.36
CA THR A 188 6.27 9.37 13.68
C THR A 188 5.46 8.07 13.65
N SER A 189 4.56 7.92 14.61
CA SER A 189 3.60 6.82 14.60
C SER A 189 2.37 7.13 15.45
N ARG A 190 1.34 6.30 15.31
CA ARG A 190 0.26 6.19 16.30
C ARG A 190 0.72 5.42 17.55
N PRO A 191 0.03 5.59 18.70
CA PRO A 191 0.33 4.85 19.93
C PRO A 191 -0.24 3.42 19.88
N GLN A 192 0.10 2.64 18.85
CA GLN A 192 -0.31 1.24 18.79
C GLN A 192 0.43 0.44 19.89
N PRO A 193 -0.23 -0.53 20.56
CA PRO A 193 0.36 -1.22 21.71
C PRO A 193 1.73 -1.85 21.42
N HIS A 194 1.89 -2.48 20.26
CA HIS A 194 3.14 -3.16 19.90
C HIS A 194 4.31 -2.17 19.73
N LEU A 195 4.13 -1.02 19.06
CA LEU A 195 5.16 0.01 18.93
C LEU A 195 5.41 0.74 20.26
N SER A 196 4.35 1.13 20.95
CA SER A 196 4.42 1.87 22.22
C SER A 196 5.19 1.08 23.28
N SER A 197 5.04 -0.25 23.31
CA SER A 197 5.76 -1.12 24.22
C SER A 197 7.29 -1.10 24.01
N ILE A 198 7.74 -0.85 22.77
CA ILE A 198 9.17 -0.75 22.43
C ILE A 198 9.68 0.62 22.81
N PHE A 199 9.01 1.69 22.37
CA PHE A 199 9.41 3.07 22.69
C PHE A 199 9.48 3.33 24.20
N ASN A 200 8.51 2.85 24.97
CA ASN A 200 8.46 3.08 26.41
C ASN A 200 9.53 2.29 27.19
N LYS A 201 10.18 1.27 26.59
CA LYS A 201 11.32 0.56 27.20
C LYS A 201 12.64 1.32 27.02
N VAL A 202 12.70 2.31 26.14
CA VAL A 202 13.92 3.07 25.86
C VAL A 202 14.03 4.23 26.84
N PRO A 203 15.02 4.23 27.75
CA PRO A 203 15.18 5.32 28.70
C PRO A 203 15.58 6.61 27.99
N ASN A 204 15.07 7.74 28.50
CA ASN A 204 15.40 9.09 28.01
C ASN A 204 15.13 9.32 26.52
N LEU A 205 14.14 8.65 25.91
CA LEU A 205 13.72 8.89 24.53
C LEU A 205 13.14 10.31 24.35
N GLY A 206 13.53 11.02 23.30
CA GLY A 206 12.90 12.29 22.93
C GLY A 206 11.48 12.01 22.49
N LYS A 207 10.46 12.65 23.08
CA LYS A 207 9.07 12.27 22.85
C LYS A 207 8.14 13.45 23.00
N THR A 208 7.34 13.69 21.97
CA THR A 208 6.18 14.58 22.04
C THR A 208 4.91 13.84 21.65
N VAL A 209 3.88 14.01 22.47
CA VAL A 209 2.57 13.40 22.29
C VAL A 209 1.58 14.48 21.85
N LEU A 210 1.30 14.54 20.56
CA LEU A 210 0.53 15.64 19.97
C LEU A 210 -0.92 15.75 20.48
N HIS A 211 -1.50 14.64 20.97
CA HIS A 211 -2.84 14.67 21.55
C HIS A 211 -2.88 15.18 22.99
N ASP A 212 -1.73 15.29 23.66
CA ASP A 212 -1.58 15.84 25.00
C ASP A 212 -1.35 17.36 25.00
N ILE A 213 -1.01 17.93 23.83
CA ILE A 213 -0.90 19.40 23.66
C ILE A 213 -2.22 20.07 24.07
N GLU A 214 -2.12 21.20 24.76
CA GLU A 214 -3.27 21.95 25.25
C GLU A 214 -4.26 22.26 24.11
N ALA A 215 -5.55 22.00 24.37
CA ALA A 215 -6.58 22.14 23.35
C ALA A 215 -6.67 23.58 22.80
N SER A 216 -6.44 24.59 23.65
CA SER A 216 -6.44 26.00 23.28
C SER A 216 -5.39 26.35 22.21
N VAL A 217 -4.18 25.78 22.33
CA VAL A 217 -3.09 25.98 21.37
C VAL A 217 -3.44 25.34 20.02
N VAL A 218 -3.92 24.10 20.04
CA VAL A 218 -4.34 23.40 18.82
C VAL A 218 -5.52 24.11 18.15
N GLU A 219 -6.44 24.66 18.94
CA GLU A 219 -7.59 25.43 18.45
C GLU A 219 -7.14 26.71 17.71
N GLN A 220 -6.12 27.41 18.23
CA GLN A 220 -5.57 28.59 17.56
C GLN A 220 -4.94 28.23 16.22
N ASP A 221 -4.14 27.16 16.17
CA ASP A 221 -3.54 26.68 14.92
C ASP A 221 -4.62 26.28 13.89
N ILE A 222 -5.66 25.57 14.33
CA ILE A 222 -6.78 25.16 13.47
C ILE A 222 -7.57 26.39 12.99
N ARG A 223 -7.77 27.40 13.85
CA ARG A 223 -8.44 28.66 13.47
C ARG A 223 -7.65 29.39 12.38
N LEU A 224 -6.33 29.46 12.50
CA LEU A 224 -5.46 30.04 11.48
C LEU A 224 -5.56 29.26 10.16
N TYR A 225 -5.50 27.93 10.23
CA TYR A 225 -5.66 27.06 9.07
C TYR A 225 -7.00 27.25 8.36
N ILE A 226 -8.12 27.14 9.09
CA ILE A 226 -9.47 27.29 8.53
C ILE A 226 -9.66 28.66 7.90
N SER A 227 -9.23 29.73 8.58
CA SER A 227 -9.38 31.09 8.07
C SER A 227 -8.59 31.30 6.77
N THR A 228 -7.37 30.76 6.73
CA THR A 228 -6.48 30.86 5.57
C THR A 228 -7.01 30.08 4.38
N GLU A 229 -7.47 28.84 4.60
CA GLU A 229 -7.95 27.99 3.52
C GLU A 229 -9.32 28.42 2.99
N LEU A 230 -10.26 28.84 3.85
CA LEU A 230 -11.56 29.38 3.39
C LEU A 230 -11.39 30.62 2.50
N ALA A 231 -10.43 31.50 2.84
CA ALA A 231 -10.16 32.70 2.05
C ALA A 231 -9.61 32.39 0.64
N LYS A 232 -9.00 31.20 0.44
CA LYS A 232 -8.50 30.75 -0.86
C LYS A 232 -9.59 30.18 -1.76
N ILE A 233 -10.71 29.70 -1.20
CA ILE A 233 -11.76 28.99 -1.94
C ILE A 233 -12.33 29.80 -3.11
N PRO A 234 -12.78 31.07 -2.94
CA PRO A 234 -13.33 31.84 -4.05
C PRO A 234 -12.38 31.93 -5.25
N ARG A 235 -11.09 32.20 -4.98
CA ARG A 235 -10.06 32.29 -6.02
C ARG A 235 -9.78 30.93 -6.66
N LYS A 236 -9.74 29.85 -5.87
CA LYS A 236 -9.50 28.49 -6.38
C LYS A 236 -10.64 28.03 -7.31
N LEU A 237 -11.86 28.47 -7.04
CA LEU A 237 -13.07 28.09 -7.77
C LEU A 237 -13.46 29.10 -8.86
N ASP A 238 -12.64 30.13 -9.10
CA ASP A 238 -12.95 31.24 -10.01
C ASP A 238 -14.32 31.90 -9.75
N LEU A 239 -14.71 31.99 -8.47
CA LEU A 239 -15.98 32.60 -8.04
C LEU A 239 -15.81 34.09 -7.76
N SER A 240 -16.78 34.89 -8.21
CA SER A 240 -16.86 36.32 -7.90
C SER A 240 -17.44 36.55 -6.49
N MET A 241 -16.67 36.17 -5.46
CA MET A 241 -17.02 36.33 -4.04
C MET A 241 -15.91 37.04 -3.27
N PRO A 242 -16.22 37.77 -2.18
CA PRO A 242 -15.20 38.39 -1.33
C PRO A 242 -14.33 37.33 -0.65
N THR A 243 -13.09 37.68 -0.29
CA THR A 243 -12.19 36.78 0.46
C THR A 243 -12.74 36.44 1.84
N ASP A 244 -13.49 37.34 2.48
CA ASP A 244 -14.15 37.11 3.77
C ASP A 244 -15.64 36.75 3.59
N TRP A 245 -15.92 35.79 2.71
CA TRP A 245 -17.28 35.33 2.40
C TRP A 245 -17.94 34.51 3.52
N THR A 246 -17.22 34.20 4.60
CA THR A 246 -17.72 33.46 5.77
C THR A 246 -17.69 34.32 7.01
N THR A 247 -18.71 34.18 7.86
CA THR A 247 -18.82 34.89 9.13
C THR A 247 -17.87 34.32 10.20
N GLY A 248 -17.54 35.13 11.20
CA GLY A 248 -16.76 34.66 12.37
C GLY A 248 -17.45 33.53 13.14
N ALA A 249 -18.79 33.50 13.16
CA ALA A 249 -19.56 32.43 13.80
C ALA A 249 -19.39 31.08 13.08
N GLU A 250 -19.44 31.07 11.75
CA GLU A 250 -19.24 29.86 10.94
C GLU A 250 -17.82 29.32 11.08
N LYS A 251 -16.80 30.19 11.05
CA LYS A 251 -15.40 29.81 11.31
C LYS A 251 -15.25 29.19 12.70
N ASN A 252 -15.81 29.82 13.72
CA ASN A 252 -15.75 29.32 15.10
C ASN A 252 -16.48 27.98 15.27
N PHE A 253 -17.57 27.74 14.55
CA PHE A 253 -18.23 26.45 14.54
C PHE A 253 -17.30 25.36 14.01
N LEU A 254 -16.68 25.56 12.85
CA LEU A 254 -15.75 24.59 12.25
C LEU A 254 -14.54 24.32 13.17
N VAL A 255 -13.99 25.37 13.78
CA VAL A 255 -12.91 25.27 14.77
C VAL A 255 -13.33 24.40 15.95
N LYS A 256 -14.50 24.68 16.55
CA LYS A 256 -15.02 23.92 17.69
C LYS A 256 -15.28 22.45 17.35
N LYS A 257 -15.82 22.16 16.16
CA LYS A 257 -16.07 20.78 15.71
C LYS A 257 -14.80 20.01 15.37
N SER A 258 -13.75 20.72 14.94
CA SER A 258 -12.44 20.10 14.68
C SER A 258 -11.81 19.52 15.95
N GLY A 259 -12.06 20.12 17.12
CA GLY A 259 -11.41 19.75 18.36
C GLY A 259 -9.89 19.82 18.20
N LYS A 260 -9.19 18.68 18.38
CA LYS A 260 -7.73 18.57 18.14
C LYS A 260 -7.37 17.98 16.77
N LEU A 261 -8.36 17.66 15.92
CA LEU A 261 -8.18 16.91 14.67
C LEU A 261 -8.09 17.85 13.46
N PHE A 262 -6.88 18.09 12.98
CA PHE A 262 -6.66 18.81 11.71
C PHE A 262 -7.36 18.14 10.52
N ILE A 263 -7.50 16.82 10.54
CA ILE A 263 -8.20 16.10 9.47
C ILE A 263 -9.67 16.50 9.35
N TYR A 264 -10.34 16.89 10.45
CA TYR A 264 -11.70 17.42 10.35
C TYR A 264 -11.68 18.72 9.54
N ALA A 265 -10.82 19.67 9.94
CA ALA A 265 -10.69 20.95 9.26
C ALA A 265 -10.33 20.76 7.78
N ALA A 266 -9.34 19.92 7.47
CA ALA A 266 -8.95 19.62 6.11
C ALA A 266 -10.07 18.97 5.28
N THR A 267 -10.80 18.01 5.85
CA THR A 267 -11.94 17.36 5.18
C THR A 267 -13.06 18.36 4.92
N ALA A 268 -13.39 19.21 5.90
CA ALA A 268 -14.42 20.24 5.78
C ALA A 268 -14.06 21.27 4.69
N ILE A 269 -12.83 21.79 4.70
CA ILE A 269 -12.32 22.69 3.66
C ILE A 269 -12.40 22.05 2.27
N ARG A 270 -11.98 20.78 2.14
CA ARG A 270 -12.06 20.05 0.86
C ARG A 270 -13.50 19.90 0.39
N PHE A 271 -14.41 19.53 1.30
CA PHE A 271 -15.83 19.39 0.99
C PHE A 271 -16.45 20.71 0.56
N ILE A 272 -16.19 21.81 1.28
CA ILE A 272 -16.66 23.16 0.93
C ILE A 272 -16.08 23.62 -0.41
N GLY A 273 -14.77 23.44 -0.62
CA GLY A 273 -14.06 23.86 -1.82
C GLY A 273 -14.12 22.85 -2.97
N ASP A 274 -15.25 22.16 -3.12
CA ASP A 274 -15.50 21.23 -4.23
C ASP A 274 -15.62 21.98 -5.56
N ASP A 275 -14.64 21.76 -6.43
CA ASP A 275 -14.56 22.37 -7.75
C ASP A 275 -15.56 21.82 -8.76
N ARG A 276 -16.20 20.69 -8.46
CA ARG A 276 -17.18 20.05 -9.34
C ARG A 276 -18.60 20.54 -9.10
N VAL A 277 -18.88 20.94 -7.87
CA VAL A 277 -20.17 21.51 -7.47
C VAL A 277 -20.13 23.04 -7.56
N GLN A 278 -18.98 23.65 -7.23
CA GLN A 278 -18.76 25.10 -7.23
C GLN A 278 -19.77 25.89 -6.37
N ASP A 279 -20.32 25.25 -5.32
CA ASP A 279 -21.26 25.86 -4.38
C ASP A 279 -20.77 25.73 -2.92
N PRO A 280 -19.75 26.52 -2.53
CA PRO A 280 -19.16 26.44 -1.20
C PRO A 280 -20.13 26.84 -0.09
N GLN A 281 -21.10 27.72 -0.38
CA GLN A 281 -22.07 28.18 0.64
C GLN A 281 -23.05 27.07 1.02
N THR A 282 -23.55 26.32 0.05
CA THR A 282 -24.44 25.17 0.32
C THR A 282 -23.70 24.08 1.10
N HIS A 283 -22.48 23.71 0.69
CA HIS A 283 -21.69 22.72 1.42
C HIS A 283 -21.32 23.15 2.84
N LEU A 284 -20.99 24.43 3.04
CA LEU A 284 -20.80 24.98 4.39
C LEU A 284 -22.08 24.84 5.21
N SER A 285 -23.23 25.20 4.63
CA SER A 285 -24.53 25.10 5.31
C SER A 285 -24.88 23.67 5.73
N LEU A 286 -24.56 22.66 4.90
CA LEU A 286 -24.74 21.24 5.24
C LEU A 286 -23.95 20.84 6.49
N ILE A 287 -22.69 21.28 6.60
CA ILE A 287 -21.84 21.02 7.78
C ILE A 287 -22.40 21.72 9.03
N LEU A 288 -22.86 22.97 8.89
CA LEU A 288 -23.40 23.74 10.01
C LEU A 288 -24.69 23.12 10.57
N ASN A 289 -25.49 22.46 9.72
CA ASN A 289 -26.77 21.85 10.09
C ASN A 289 -26.65 20.42 10.68
N THR A 290 -25.43 19.86 10.77
CA THR A 290 -25.21 18.47 11.21
C THR A 290 -25.52 18.23 12.70
N ASP A 291 -25.71 19.28 13.51
CA ASP A 291 -25.93 19.19 14.97
C ASP A 291 -27.28 18.60 15.42
N SER A 292 -28.15 18.25 14.50
CA SER A 292 -29.46 17.62 14.77
C SER A 292 -29.40 16.10 15.04
N LEU A 293 -28.23 15.47 14.90
CA LEU A 293 -28.04 14.02 15.10
C LEU A 293 -27.41 13.72 16.46
N ARG A 294 -28.15 12.93 17.28
CA ARG A 294 -27.84 12.52 18.65
C ARG A 294 -26.35 12.26 18.91
N GLU A 295 -25.87 12.66 20.08
CA GLU A 295 -24.55 12.30 20.62
C GLU A 295 -24.46 10.78 20.84
N ALA A 296 -24.09 10.04 19.81
CA ALA A 296 -23.73 8.63 19.93
C ALA A 296 -22.23 8.53 20.25
N GLY A 297 -21.90 8.05 21.45
CA GLY A 297 -20.57 7.58 21.86
C GLY A 297 -19.47 8.63 21.96
N ALA A 298 -18.88 8.79 23.15
CA ALA A 298 -17.76 9.70 23.42
C ALA A 298 -16.42 9.19 22.84
N THR A 299 -16.32 9.01 21.53
CA THR A 299 -15.03 8.76 20.87
C THR A 299 -14.37 10.08 20.46
N PRO A 300 -13.03 10.17 20.43
CA PRO A 300 -12.32 11.37 19.95
C PRO A 300 -12.63 11.75 18.49
N TYR A 301 -13.23 10.83 17.72
CA TYR A 301 -13.53 10.99 16.29
C TYR A 301 -15.02 11.28 16.02
N SER A 302 -15.89 11.37 17.03
CA SER A 302 -17.34 11.49 16.84
C SER A 302 -17.75 12.63 15.90
N HIS A 303 -17.13 13.82 15.99
CA HIS A 303 -17.39 14.92 15.05
C HIS A 303 -16.89 14.63 13.63
N LEU A 304 -15.73 13.98 13.50
CA LEU A 304 -15.19 13.55 12.21
C LEU A 304 -16.10 12.50 11.55
N ASP A 305 -16.61 11.57 12.33
CA ASP A 305 -17.55 10.54 11.86
C ASP A 305 -18.85 11.20 11.38
N LYS A 306 -19.37 12.20 12.09
CA LYS A 306 -20.51 13.01 11.62
C LYS A 306 -20.23 13.75 10.31
N LEU A 307 -19.02 14.29 10.13
CA LEU A 307 -18.62 14.93 8.88
C LEU A 307 -18.55 13.92 7.73
N TYR A 308 -17.94 12.75 7.94
CA TYR A 308 -17.93 11.68 6.93
C TYR A 308 -19.32 11.19 6.56
N MET A 309 -20.21 11.08 7.55
CA MET A 309 -21.62 10.78 7.31
C MET A 309 -22.29 11.81 6.42
N GLU A 310 -21.99 13.09 6.61
CA GLU A 310 -22.56 14.15 5.78
C GLU A 310 -22.02 14.09 4.34
N VAL A 311 -20.72 13.80 4.15
CA VAL A 311 -20.14 13.55 2.83
C VAL A 311 -20.87 12.38 2.14
N LEU A 312 -21.10 11.27 2.85
CA LEU A 312 -21.83 10.11 2.33
C LEU A 312 -23.29 10.46 1.99
N ARG A 313 -24.01 11.18 2.86
CA ARG A 313 -25.40 11.62 2.58
C ARG A 313 -25.49 12.51 1.35
N ASN A 314 -24.56 13.44 1.19
CA ASN A 314 -24.56 14.34 0.04
C ASN A 314 -24.42 13.56 -1.29
N SER A 315 -23.72 12.42 -1.25
CA SER A 315 -23.61 11.51 -2.41
C SER A 315 -24.91 10.80 -2.79
N LEU A 316 -25.94 10.83 -1.93
CA LEU A 316 -27.20 10.08 -2.09
C LEU A 316 -28.39 10.89 -2.57
N SER A 317 -28.20 12.16 -2.91
CA SER A 317 -29.26 13.12 -3.24
C SER A 317 -30.10 12.80 -4.49
N SER A 318 -29.91 11.65 -5.16
CA SER A 318 -30.67 11.24 -6.34
C SER A 318 -31.77 10.21 -6.04
N SER A 319 -32.78 10.14 -6.90
CA SER A 319 -33.99 9.31 -6.76
C SER A 319 -33.75 7.79 -6.73
N ASN A 320 -32.51 7.31 -6.92
CA ASN A 320 -32.18 5.88 -6.96
C ASN A 320 -31.17 5.46 -5.88
N HIS A 321 -31.51 5.72 -4.61
CA HIS A 321 -30.71 5.43 -3.42
C HIS A 321 -30.08 4.02 -3.42
N ARG A 322 -30.89 2.98 -3.70
CA ARG A 322 -30.43 1.58 -3.65
C ARG A 322 -29.30 1.28 -4.64
N GLU A 323 -29.40 1.82 -5.85
CA GLU A 323 -28.38 1.62 -6.87
C GLU A 323 -27.09 2.39 -6.55
N ILE A 324 -27.19 3.60 -5.98
CA ILE A 324 -26.03 4.36 -5.52
C ILE A 324 -25.30 3.62 -4.40
N VAL A 325 -26.03 3.14 -3.40
CA VAL A 325 -25.47 2.34 -2.29
C VAL A 325 -24.74 1.11 -2.84
N ARG A 326 -25.38 0.36 -3.75
CA ARG A 326 -24.76 -0.83 -4.35
C ARG A 326 -23.48 -0.48 -5.10
N ARG A 327 -23.49 0.58 -5.91
CA ARG A 327 -22.31 1.06 -6.63
C ARG A 327 -21.21 1.51 -5.68
N PHE A 328 -21.56 2.25 -4.64
CA PHE A 328 -20.63 2.66 -3.59
C PHE A 328 -19.95 1.44 -2.96
N GLN A 329 -20.73 0.45 -2.53
CA GLN A 329 -20.20 -0.76 -1.91
C GLN A 329 -19.25 -1.52 -2.83
N ILE A 330 -19.56 -1.60 -4.13
CA ILE A 330 -18.71 -2.28 -5.11
C ILE A 330 -17.44 -1.47 -5.40
N VAL A 331 -17.57 -0.18 -5.72
CA VAL A 331 -16.46 0.68 -6.13
C VAL A 331 -15.55 1.00 -4.95
N VAL A 332 -16.10 1.58 -3.88
CA VAL A 332 -15.33 1.95 -2.69
C VAL A 332 -14.86 0.70 -1.94
N GLY A 333 -15.68 -0.36 -1.89
CA GLY A 333 -15.24 -1.65 -1.35
C GLY A 333 -14.03 -2.22 -2.09
N SER A 334 -13.97 -2.05 -3.41
CA SER A 334 -12.78 -2.45 -4.19
C SER A 334 -11.58 -1.56 -3.89
N ILE A 335 -11.74 -0.23 -3.86
CA ILE A 335 -10.65 0.69 -3.49
C ILE A 335 -10.05 0.34 -2.11
N VAL A 336 -10.89 -0.11 -1.18
CA VAL A 336 -10.49 -0.49 0.18
C VAL A 336 -9.81 -1.86 0.24
N LEU A 337 -10.35 -2.87 -0.45
CA LEU A 337 -9.96 -4.27 -0.24
C LEU A 337 -8.92 -4.78 -1.25
N LEU A 338 -8.75 -4.12 -2.39
CA LEU A 338 -7.71 -4.50 -3.36
C LEU A 338 -6.32 -4.45 -2.69
N ARG A 339 -5.51 -5.49 -2.90
CA ARG A 339 -4.17 -5.62 -2.31
C ARG A 339 -3.17 -4.62 -2.90
N GLU A 340 -3.45 -4.18 -4.12
CA GLU A 340 -2.74 -3.20 -4.92
C GLU A 340 -3.78 -2.33 -5.64
N PRO A 341 -3.71 -0.99 -5.53
CA PRO A 341 -4.66 -0.11 -6.19
C PRO A 341 -4.61 -0.29 -7.71
N LEU A 342 -5.78 -0.38 -8.32
CA LEU A 342 -5.91 -0.40 -9.77
C LEU A 342 -6.08 1.01 -10.33
N PRO A 343 -5.47 1.32 -11.49
CA PRO A 343 -5.82 2.49 -12.29
C PRO A 343 -7.34 2.63 -12.46
N LEU A 344 -7.87 3.85 -12.51
CA LEU A 344 -9.32 4.07 -12.56
C LEU A 344 -10.02 3.31 -13.69
N HIS A 345 -9.40 3.28 -14.88
CA HIS A 345 -9.92 2.48 -16.00
C HIS A 345 -9.94 0.97 -15.70
N SER A 346 -8.83 0.45 -15.18
CA SER A 346 -8.70 -0.97 -14.79
C SER A 346 -9.61 -1.34 -13.62
N LEU A 347 -9.80 -0.44 -12.64
CA LEU A 347 -10.75 -0.59 -11.56
C LEU A 347 -12.16 -0.74 -12.12
N ALA A 348 -12.56 0.11 -13.07
CA ALA A 348 -13.86 0.04 -13.71
C ALA A 348 -14.08 -1.30 -14.44
N ASN A 349 -13.08 -1.75 -15.21
CA ASN A 349 -13.10 -3.07 -15.84
C ASN A 349 -13.20 -4.18 -14.79
N PHE A 350 -12.43 -4.09 -13.69
CA PHE A 350 -12.46 -5.07 -12.61
C PHE A 350 -13.84 -5.15 -11.96
N VAL A 351 -14.45 -4.02 -11.60
CA VAL A 351 -15.79 -3.98 -10.98
C VAL A 351 -16.95 -4.12 -11.97
N GLN A 352 -16.67 -4.28 -13.26
CA GLN A 352 -17.66 -4.44 -14.34
C GLN A 352 -18.61 -3.24 -14.48
N TYR A 353 -18.05 -2.03 -14.40
CA TYR A 353 -18.73 -0.78 -14.72
C TYR A 353 -17.99 -0.02 -15.83
N GLU A 354 -18.71 0.85 -16.53
CA GLU A 354 -18.07 1.85 -17.38
C GLU A 354 -17.25 2.81 -16.52
N THR A 355 -16.09 3.27 -17.02
CA THR A 355 -15.20 4.21 -16.30
C THR A 355 -15.95 5.45 -15.82
N ARG A 356 -16.83 6.01 -16.66
CA ARG A 356 -17.68 7.16 -16.31
C ARG A 356 -18.60 6.90 -15.11
N ILE A 357 -19.11 5.67 -14.94
CA ILE A 357 -19.98 5.31 -13.80
C ILE A 357 -19.17 5.28 -12.51
N VAL A 358 -17.94 4.75 -12.56
CA VAL A 358 -17.01 4.75 -11.42
C VAL A 358 -16.63 6.19 -11.05
N GLU A 359 -16.25 7.01 -12.03
CA GLU A 359 -15.97 8.44 -11.83
C GLU A 359 -17.14 9.17 -11.17
N THR A 360 -18.36 8.94 -11.66
CA THR A 360 -19.57 9.56 -11.11
C THR A 360 -19.81 9.11 -9.67
N SER A 361 -19.50 7.84 -9.35
CA SER A 361 -19.65 7.29 -7.99
C SER A 361 -18.63 7.88 -7.00
N LEU A 362 -17.44 8.28 -7.50
CA LEU A 362 -16.40 8.93 -6.69
C LEU A 362 -16.52 10.46 -6.66
N ARG A 363 -17.33 11.05 -7.55
CA ARG A 363 -17.45 12.51 -7.75
C ARG A 363 -17.73 13.25 -6.44
N HIS A 364 -18.70 12.78 -5.67
CA HIS A 364 -19.15 13.40 -4.41
C HIS A 364 -18.34 12.97 -3.18
N LEU A 365 -17.32 12.14 -3.36
CA LEU A 365 -16.45 11.63 -2.29
C LEU A 365 -15.07 12.30 -2.31
N HIS A 366 -14.87 13.37 -3.08
CA HIS A 366 -13.54 14.01 -3.31
C HIS A 366 -12.84 14.48 -2.03
N SER A 367 -13.62 14.79 -1.00
CA SER A 367 -13.11 15.21 0.31
C SER A 367 -12.44 14.05 1.08
N VAL A 368 -12.78 12.81 0.75
CA VAL A 368 -12.34 11.58 1.47
C VAL A 368 -11.66 10.55 0.56
N ILE A 369 -11.95 10.55 -0.73
CA ILE A 369 -11.31 9.77 -1.78
C ILE A 369 -10.90 10.74 -2.87
N VAL A 370 -9.60 10.86 -3.10
CA VAL A 370 -9.04 11.67 -4.18
C VAL A 370 -9.14 10.85 -5.47
N PRO A 371 -10.00 11.26 -6.42
CA PRO A 371 -9.97 10.64 -7.74
C PRO A 371 -8.71 11.10 -8.47
N PRO A 372 -8.18 10.26 -9.34
CA PRO A 372 -6.95 10.56 -10.05
C PRO A 372 -7.16 11.63 -11.12
N SER A 373 -6.09 12.33 -11.46
CA SER A 373 -6.07 13.31 -12.56
C SER A 373 -6.04 12.63 -13.94
N ASP A 374 -5.48 11.42 -14.00
CA ASP A 374 -5.40 10.56 -15.19
C ASP A 374 -6.13 9.23 -14.93
N ILE A 375 -6.87 8.72 -15.92
CA ILE A 375 -7.56 7.41 -15.83
C ILE A 375 -6.60 6.22 -15.66
N HIS A 376 -5.32 6.42 -15.95
CA HIS A 376 -4.24 5.45 -15.76
C HIS A 376 -3.62 5.48 -14.36
N GLU A 377 -4.08 6.39 -13.49
CA GLU A 377 -3.73 6.42 -12.07
C GLU A 377 -4.87 5.88 -11.20
N ALA A 378 -4.54 5.48 -9.97
CA ALA A 378 -5.49 4.85 -9.06
C ALA A 378 -6.17 5.87 -8.14
N PRO A 379 -7.48 5.74 -7.84
CA PRO A 379 -8.13 6.49 -6.78
C PRO A 379 -7.51 6.21 -5.42
N ARG A 380 -7.39 7.23 -4.56
CA ARG A 380 -6.72 7.10 -3.26
C ARG A 380 -7.60 7.62 -2.13
N ILE A 381 -7.65 6.89 -1.02
CA ILE A 381 -8.26 7.40 0.21
C ILE A 381 -7.39 8.57 0.70
N TYR A 382 -8.02 9.74 0.91
CA TYR A 382 -7.32 10.96 1.30
C TYR A 382 -6.63 10.83 2.65
N HIS A 383 -7.29 10.16 3.60
CA HIS A 383 -6.73 9.94 4.93
C HIS A 383 -7.22 8.62 5.54
N PRO A 384 -6.34 7.84 6.22
CA PRO A 384 -6.70 6.53 6.77
C PRO A 384 -7.88 6.52 7.76
N SER A 385 -8.17 7.66 8.42
CA SER A 385 -9.32 7.75 9.33
C SER A 385 -10.67 7.56 8.64
N PHE A 386 -10.77 7.82 7.33
CA PHE A 386 -11.98 7.52 6.56
C PHE A 386 -12.14 6.02 6.33
N LEU A 387 -11.05 5.33 5.97
CA LEU A 387 -11.02 3.88 5.88
C LEU A 387 -11.48 3.25 7.19
N GLU A 388 -10.91 3.69 8.32
CA GLU A 388 -11.28 3.20 9.65
C GLU A 388 -12.73 3.51 10.03
N PHE A 389 -13.32 4.55 9.46
CA PHE A 389 -14.73 4.88 9.67
C PHE A 389 -15.65 3.95 8.87
N ILE A 390 -15.39 3.75 7.57
CA ILE A 390 -16.26 2.93 6.70
C ILE A 390 -16.11 1.43 6.96
N THR A 391 -15.05 0.97 7.61
CA THR A 391 -14.85 -0.44 7.97
C THR A 391 -15.22 -0.77 9.42
N ASP A 392 -15.55 0.22 10.25
CA ASP A 392 -15.92 0.02 11.66
C ASP A 392 -17.42 0.31 11.87
N PRO A 393 -18.26 -0.71 12.08
CA PRO A 393 -19.69 -0.53 12.25
C PRO A 393 -20.05 0.23 13.54
N SER A 394 -19.12 0.35 14.50
CA SER A 394 -19.33 1.19 15.69
C SER A 394 -19.17 2.69 15.40
N ARG A 395 -18.42 3.04 14.34
CA ARG A 395 -18.18 4.43 13.93
C ARG A 395 -19.12 4.89 12.81
N CYS A 396 -19.44 4.01 11.86
CA CYS A 396 -20.37 4.30 10.77
C CYS A 396 -21.76 3.69 11.06
N PRO A 397 -22.75 4.47 11.53
CA PRO A 397 -24.07 3.95 11.89
C PRO A 397 -24.97 3.63 10.68
N MET A 398 -24.61 4.06 9.46
CA MET A 398 -25.33 3.70 8.24
C MET A 398 -24.85 2.34 7.73
N SER A 399 -25.48 1.26 8.19
CA SER A 399 -25.13 -0.12 7.81
C SER A 399 -25.01 -0.36 6.30
N GLU A 400 -25.70 0.43 5.48
CA GLU A 400 -25.63 0.38 4.02
C GLU A 400 -24.31 0.94 3.43
N PHE A 401 -23.63 1.87 4.10
CA PHE A 401 -22.29 2.38 3.71
C PHE A 401 -21.15 1.69 4.43
N VAL A 402 -21.45 0.97 5.49
CA VAL A 402 -20.46 0.19 6.20
C VAL A 402 -19.95 -0.90 5.25
N ILE A 403 -18.68 -0.79 4.88
CA ILE A 403 -17.95 -1.83 4.15
C ILE A 403 -17.46 -2.84 5.19
N VAL A 404 -18.41 -3.57 5.79
CA VAL A 404 -18.16 -4.65 6.77
C VAL A 404 -18.38 -6.04 6.17
N ALA A 405 -18.87 -6.12 4.93
CA ALA A 405 -19.02 -7.39 4.21
C ALA A 405 -17.71 -7.80 3.51
N VAL A 406 -16.64 -8.01 4.29
CA VAL A 406 -15.36 -8.55 3.78
C VAL A 406 -15.60 -9.86 3.00
N PRO A 407 -16.40 -10.84 3.47
CA PRO A 407 -16.54 -12.10 2.73
C PRO A 407 -17.20 -11.95 1.35
N GLU A 408 -18.27 -11.15 1.22
CA GLU A 408 -18.98 -11.01 -0.07
C GLU A 408 -18.13 -10.25 -1.10
N GLN A 409 -17.43 -9.20 -0.68
CA GLN A 409 -16.54 -8.46 -1.58
C GLN A 409 -15.30 -9.27 -1.95
N GLU A 410 -14.67 -9.95 -0.98
CA GLU A 410 -13.55 -10.86 -1.24
C GLU A 410 -13.96 -12.01 -2.17
N LEU A 411 -15.17 -12.56 -2.00
CA LEU A 411 -15.77 -13.53 -2.91
C LEU A 411 -15.92 -12.95 -4.33
N ARG A 412 -16.51 -11.75 -4.45
CA ARG A 412 -16.68 -11.06 -5.73
C ARG A 412 -15.34 -10.81 -6.41
N HIS A 413 -14.34 -10.36 -5.67
CA HIS A 413 -12.98 -10.10 -6.18
C HIS A 413 -12.29 -11.38 -6.62
N GLY A 414 -12.35 -12.45 -5.82
CA GLY A 414 -11.77 -13.75 -6.16
C GLY A 414 -12.41 -14.35 -7.42
N ILE A 415 -13.75 -14.38 -7.49
CA ILE A 415 -14.47 -14.81 -8.70
C ILE A 415 -14.09 -13.94 -9.90
N ARG A 416 -14.00 -12.62 -9.71
CA ARG A 416 -13.61 -11.72 -10.79
C ARG A 416 -12.20 -12.00 -11.30
N CYS A 417 -11.25 -12.31 -10.41
CA CYS A 417 -9.90 -12.69 -10.81
C CYS A 417 -9.93 -13.93 -11.71
N PHE A 418 -10.68 -14.97 -11.33
CA PHE A 418 -10.83 -16.17 -12.16
C PHE A 418 -11.49 -15.88 -13.51
N GLN A 419 -12.53 -15.03 -13.55
CA GLN A 419 -13.18 -14.63 -14.80
C GLN A 419 -12.24 -13.89 -15.74
N LEU A 420 -11.44 -12.94 -15.22
CA LEU A 420 -10.43 -12.22 -16.00
C LEU A 420 -9.39 -13.19 -16.56
N MET A 421 -8.85 -14.09 -15.72
CA MET A 421 -7.89 -15.08 -16.17
C MET A 421 -8.48 -16.01 -17.24
N ALA A 422 -9.70 -16.52 -17.05
CA ALA A 422 -10.37 -17.38 -18.02
C ALA A 422 -10.69 -16.68 -19.35
N THR A 423 -10.85 -15.35 -19.35
CA THR A 423 -11.17 -14.57 -20.55
C THR A 423 -9.92 -14.20 -21.34
N TYR A 424 -8.85 -13.81 -20.65
CA TYR A 424 -7.69 -13.18 -21.27
C TYR A 424 -6.45 -14.08 -21.36
N LEU A 425 -6.30 -15.06 -20.47
CA LEU A 425 -5.18 -15.99 -20.56
C LEU A 425 -5.45 -17.06 -21.62
N LYS A 426 -4.41 -17.35 -22.39
CA LYS A 426 -4.34 -18.39 -23.42
C LYS A 426 -2.88 -18.81 -23.55
N ARG A 427 -2.62 -19.98 -24.15
CA ARG A 427 -1.26 -20.37 -24.54
C ARG A 427 -0.65 -19.29 -25.43
N ASN A 428 0.57 -18.89 -25.13
CA ASN A 428 1.33 -17.84 -25.82
C ASN A 428 0.59 -16.50 -25.85
N VAL A 429 0.14 -16.02 -24.68
CA VAL A 429 -0.65 -14.79 -24.53
C VAL A 429 0.13 -13.55 -25.01
N ALA A 430 1.46 -13.54 -24.87
CA ALA A 430 2.34 -12.47 -25.33
C ALA A 430 2.80 -12.59 -26.79
N GLU A 431 2.29 -13.58 -27.53
CA GLU A 431 2.58 -13.79 -28.96
C GLU A 431 4.09 -13.78 -29.25
N ILE A 432 4.84 -14.55 -28.45
CA ILE A 432 6.27 -14.79 -28.63
C ILE A 432 6.43 -15.75 -29.81
N SER A 433 7.20 -15.33 -30.82
CA SER A 433 7.30 -16.06 -32.09
C SER A 433 8.25 -17.26 -32.01
N ASP A 434 9.32 -17.15 -31.22
CA ASP A 434 10.31 -18.20 -31.05
C ASP A 434 10.29 -18.70 -29.58
N PRO A 435 9.84 -19.94 -29.32
CA PRO A 435 9.76 -20.51 -27.97
C PRO A 435 11.13 -20.80 -27.34
N SER A 436 12.23 -20.76 -28.10
CA SER A 436 13.58 -20.98 -27.59
C SER A 436 14.19 -19.74 -26.91
N LEU A 437 13.63 -18.55 -27.16
CA LEU A 437 14.12 -17.31 -26.57
C LEU A 437 13.86 -17.24 -25.07
N LEU A 438 14.84 -16.70 -24.34
CA LEU A 438 14.62 -16.26 -22.97
C LEU A 438 13.73 -15.01 -22.98
N ASN A 439 12.96 -14.80 -21.90
CA ASN A 439 12.11 -13.61 -21.74
C ASN A 439 12.90 -12.31 -21.99
N ARG A 440 14.16 -12.26 -21.52
CA ARG A 440 15.08 -11.11 -21.70
C ARG A 440 15.61 -10.92 -23.13
N GLU A 441 15.47 -11.92 -23.99
CA GLU A 441 15.93 -11.93 -25.39
C GLU A 441 14.78 -11.62 -26.37
N VAL A 442 13.54 -11.55 -25.88
CA VAL A 442 12.38 -11.20 -26.69
C VAL A 442 12.38 -9.70 -26.99
N ASP A 443 12.37 -9.36 -28.28
CA ASP A 443 12.24 -7.98 -28.73
C ASP A 443 10.90 -7.37 -28.28
N GLY A 444 10.98 -6.19 -27.65
CA GLY A 444 9.82 -5.48 -27.13
C GLY A 444 9.05 -6.26 -26.05
N PHE A 445 9.75 -7.05 -25.24
CA PHE A 445 9.14 -7.91 -24.22
C PHE A 445 8.17 -7.14 -23.30
N GLU A 446 8.57 -5.97 -22.80
CA GLU A 446 7.73 -5.18 -21.89
C GLU A 446 6.44 -4.68 -22.57
N GLU A 447 6.53 -4.24 -23.82
CA GLU A 447 5.39 -3.79 -24.62
C GLU A 447 4.44 -4.95 -24.91
N LYS A 448 4.98 -6.13 -25.26
CA LYS A 448 4.20 -7.35 -25.47
C LYS A 448 3.46 -7.77 -24.20
N VAL A 449 4.14 -7.78 -23.05
CA VAL A 449 3.52 -8.12 -21.76
C VAL A 449 2.44 -7.11 -21.40
N LYS A 450 2.67 -5.80 -21.56
CA LYS A 450 1.68 -4.75 -21.30
C LYS A 450 0.46 -4.86 -22.22
N ALA A 451 0.67 -5.20 -23.50
CA ALA A 451 -0.41 -5.39 -24.47
C ALA A 451 -1.23 -6.66 -24.18
N ALA A 452 -0.57 -7.73 -23.74
CA ALA A 452 -1.19 -9.02 -23.44
C ALA A 452 -1.92 -9.06 -22.10
N LEU A 453 -1.36 -8.39 -21.08
CA LEU A 453 -1.83 -8.46 -19.69
C LEU A 453 -2.15 -7.05 -19.18
N SER A 454 -3.41 -6.63 -19.31
CA SER A 454 -3.90 -5.36 -18.75
C SER A 454 -3.75 -5.34 -17.21
N PRO A 455 -3.66 -4.15 -16.56
CA PRO A 455 -3.38 -4.07 -15.13
C PRO A 455 -4.33 -4.90 -14.24
N GLU A 456 -5.62 -4.98 -14.59
CA GLU A 456 -6.61 -5.81 -13.89
C GLU A 456 -6.38 -7.31 -14.08
N VAL A 457 -5.84 -7.75 -15.22
CA VAL A 457 -5.44 -9.16 -15.45
C VAL A 457 -4.16 -9.48 -14.68
N GLN A 458 -3.20 -8.55 -14.63
CA GLN A 458 -2.00 -8.73 -13.80
C GLN A 458 -2.37 -8.84 -12.32
N TYR A 459 -3.29 -7.99 -11.86
CA TYR A 459 -3.83 -8.06 -10.51
C TYR A 459 -4.47 -9.42 -10.26
N ALA A 460 -5.34 -9.88 -11.17
CA ALA A 460 -5.98 -11.18 -11.08
C ALA A 460 -4.97 -12.31 -10.94
N CYS A 461 -3.90 -12.31 -11.74
CA CYS A 461 -2.85 -13.33 -11.67
C CYS A 461 -2.12 -13.35 -10.33
N ARG A 462 -1.89 -12.19 -9.70
CA ARG A 462 -1.08 -12.06 -8.47
C ARG A 462 -1.87 -12.24 -7.17
N TYR A 463 -3.18 -11.92 -7.17
CA TYR A 463 -3.92 -11.75 -5.91
C TYR A 463 -5.17 -12.63 -5.77
N TRP A 464 -5.52 -13.46 -6.75
CA TRP A 464 -6.70 -14.35 -6.66
C TRP A 464 -6.69 -15.23 -5.41
N ALA A 465 -5.53 -15.81 -5.04
CA ALA A 465 -5.42 -16.68 -3.86
C ALA A 465 -5.56 -15.90 -2.54
N SER A 466 -5.07 -14.65 -2.49
CA SER A 466 -5.23 -13.76 -1.34
C SER A 466 -6.69 -13.36 -1.09
N HIS A 467 -7.51 -13.31 -2.14
CA HIS A 467 -8.95 -13.13 -2.02
C HIS A 467 -9.63 -14.43 -1.58
N LEU A 468 -9.27 -15.55 -2.22
CA LEU A 468 -9.78 -16.88 -1.90
C LEU A 468 -9.57 -17.24 -0.42
N SER A 469 -8.40 -16.95 0.16
CA SER A 469 -8.09 -17.23 1.57
C SER A 469 -8.92 -16.42 2.58
N ARG A 470 -9.63 -15.37 2.13
CA ARG A 470 -10.57 -14.58 2.96
C ARG A 470 -12.03 -14.99 2.79
N VAL A 471 -12.32 -15.89 1.86
CA VAL A 471 -13.67 -16.42 1.62
C VAL A 471 -13.94 -17.59 2.56
N GLU A 472 -15.17 -17.66 3.06
CA GLU A 472 -15.64 -18.76 3.91
C GLU A 472 -15.42 -20.12 3.22
N PHE A 473 -14.89 -21.09 3.96
CA PHE A 473 -14.65 -22.43 3.42
C PHE A 473 -15.96 -23.06 2.94
N GLY A 474 -15.92 -23.70 1.76
CA GLY A 474 -17.09 -24.33 1.16
C GLY A 474 -18.05 -23.38 0.45
N GLU A 475 -17.68 -22.11 0.25
CA GLU A 475 -18.45 -21.20 -0.60
C GLU A 475 -18.50 -21.74 -2.04
N ARG A 476 -19.73 -21.93 -2.55
CA ARG A 476 -19.98 -22.67 -3.79
C ARG A 476 -19.43 -21.97 -5.02
N GLY A 477 -19.66 -20.67 -5.16
CA GLY A 477 -19.20 -19.90 -6.31
C GLY A 477 -17.67 -19.90 -6.43
N MET A 478 -16.97 -19.82 -5.30
CA MET A 478 -15.52 -19.88 -5.24
C MET A 478 -14.99 -21.28 -5.57
N MET A 479 -15.61 -22.34 -5.06
CA MET A 479 -15.23 -23.72 -5.40
C MET A 479 -15.39 -24.00 -6.91
N GLU A 480 -16.50 -23.56 -7.51
CA GLU A 480 -16.75 -23.73 -8.94
C GLU A 480 -15.71 -22.96 -9.78
N ALA A 481 -15.37 -21.73 -9.37
CA ALA A 481 -14.35 -20.92 -10.02
C ALA A 481 -12.95 -21.54 -9.91
N LEU A 482 -12.57 -22.04 -8.72
CA LEU A 482 -11.29 -22.72 -8.49
C LEU A 482 -11.19 -24.02 -9.28
N GLU A 483 -12.27 -24.80 -9.37
CA GLU A 483 -12.31 -26.02 -10.20
C GLU A 483 -12.11 -25.68 -11.68
N ALA A 484 -12.84 -24.69 -12.20
CA ALA A 484 -12.71 -24.27 -13.59
C ALA A 484 -11.29 -23.79 -13.91
N PHE A 485 -10.70 -22.98 -13.02
CA PHE A 485 -9.31 -22.53 -13.13
C PHE A 485 -8.33 -23.70 -13.14
N SER A 486 -8.48 -24.61 -12.19
CA SER A 486 -7.59 -25.76 -12.02
C SER A 486 -7.56 -26.64 -13.26
N MET A 487 -8.73 -26.87 -13.85
CA MET A 487 -8.90 -27.77 -14.98
C MET A 487 -8.63 -27.14 -16.36
N ARG A 488 -8.56 -25.81 -16.47
CA ARG A 488 -8.49 -25.13 -17.79
C ARG A 488 -7.37 -24.12 -17.96
N SER A 489 -6.89 -23.50 -16.88
CA SER A 489 -6.08 -22.29 -16.99
C SER A 489 -4.82 -22.27 -16.13
N ILE A 490 -4.52 -23.33 -15.37
CA ILE A 490 -3.32 -23.37 -14.51
C ILE A 490 -2.03 -23.18 -15.31
N LEU A 491 -1.89 -23.85 -16.46
CA LEU A 491 -0.67 -23.69 -17.27
C LEU A 491 -0.58 -22.29 -17.90
N TRP A 492 -1.69 -21.73 -18.37
CA TRP A 492 -1.72 -20.36 -18.89
C TRP A 492 -1.39 -19.34 -17.80
N TRP A 493 -1.77 -19.63 -16.55
CA TRP A 493 -1.41 -18.83 -15.40
C TRP A 493 0.09 -18.94 -15.07
N PHE A 494 0.72 -20.12 -15.17
CA PHE A 494 2.18 -20.23 -15.03
C PHE A 494 2.93 -19.42 -16.09
N GLU A 495 2.47 -19.45 -17.35
CA GLU A 495 3.01 -18.61 -18.43
C GLU A 495 2.90 -17.13 -18.04
N ALA A 496 1.71 -16.68 -17.64
CA ALA A 496 1.50 -15.30 -17.21
C ALA A 496 2.37 -14.91 -16.01
N MET A 497 2.52 -15.78 -15.01
CA MET A 497 3.38 -15.53 -13.84
C MET A 497 4.86 -15.44 -14.21
N SER A 498 5.32 -16.21 -15.22
CA SER A 498 6.65 -16.04 -15.81
C SER A 498 6.81 -14.69 -16.48
N LEU A 499 5.87 -14.32 -17.36
CA LEU A 499 5.88 -13.04 -18.08
C LEU A 499 5.90 -11.84 -17.12
N LEU A 500 5.19 -11.95 -15.99
CA LEU A 500 5.15 -10.95 -14.92
C LEU A 500 6.36 -10.98 -13.99
N GLY A 501 7.35 -11.85 -14.22
CA GLY A 501 8.52 -12.04 -13.35
C GLY A 501 8.16 -12.49 -11.93
N SER A 502 6.98 -13.08 -11.74
CA SER A 502 6.36 -13.37 -10.44
C SER A 502 6.24 -14.87 -10.16
N ILE A 503 6.85 -15.74 -10.98
CA ILE A 503 6.71 -17.21 -10.85
C ILE A 503 7.14 -17.75 -9.48
N SER A 504 8.10 -17.12 -8.82
CA SER A 504 8.54 -17.50 -7.47
C SER A 504 7.44 -17.36 -6.41
N SER A 505 6.50 -16.43 -6.61
CA SER A 505 5.32 -16.30 -5.75
C SER A 505 4.22 -17.30 -6.10
N ALA A 506 4.30 -18.00 -7.23
CA ALA A 506 3.24 -18.92 -7.65
C ALA A 506 3.11 -20.13 -6.70
N VAL A 507 4.21 -20.58 -6.08
CA VAL A 507 4.20 -21.67 -5.10
C VAL A 507 3.31 -21.31 -3.91
N SER A 508 3.51 -20.14 -3.29
CA SER A 508 2.73 -19.72 -2.13
C SER A 508 1.24 -19.53 -2.47
N LEU A 509 0.93 -18.99 -3.66
CA LEU A 509 -0.45 -18.80 -4.09
C LEU A 509 -1.18 -20.14 -4.32
N ILE A 510 -0.50 -21.14 -4.88
CA ILE A 510 -1.04 -22.49 -5.03
C ILE A 510 -1.19 -23.19 -3.67
N GLU A 511 -0.25 -23.00 -2.74
CA GLU A 511 -0.34 -23.53 -1.38
C GLU A 511 -1.54 -22.96 -0.61
N GLU A 512 -1.77 -21.63 -0.69
CA GLU A 512 -2.96 -20.99 -0.11
C GLU A 512 -4.26 -21.61 -0.67
N ALA A 513 -4.32 -21.80 -1.99
CA ALA A 513 -5.48 -22.39 -2.65
C ALA A 513 -5.68 -23.88 -2.31
N HIS A 514 -4.59 -24.65 -2.22
CA HIS A 514 -4.63 -26.04 -1.82
C HIS A 514 -5.18 -26.20 -0.40
N HIS A 515 -4.65 -25.42 0.55
CA HIS A 515 -5.11 -25.42 1.93
C HIS A 515 -6.60 -25.09 2.04
N TRP A 516 -7.05 -24.05 1.33
CA TRP A 516 -8.46 -23.67 1.29
C TRP A 516 -9.35 -24.76 0.69
N ALA A 517 -8.90 -25.41 -0.39
CA ALA A 517 -9.64 -26.49 -1.05
C ALA A 517 -9.78 -27.74 -0.17
N GLU A 518 -8.75 -28.09 0.60
CA GLU A 518 -8.77 -29.20 1.56
C GLU A 518 -9.80 -28.97 2.67
N ILE A 519 -9.76 -27.79 3.31
CA ILE A 519 -10.71 -27.46 4.39
C ILE A 519 -12.14 -27.37 3.86
N SER A 520 -12.31 -26.85 2.64
CA SER A 520 -13.61 -26.72 1.99
C SER A 520 -14.22 -28.05 1.52
N ASN A 521 -13.52 -29.19 1.70
CA ASN A 521 -13.92 -30.49 1.16
C ASN A 521 -14.19 -30.43 -0.36
N SER A 522 -13.35 -29.71 -1.09
CA SER A 522 -13.41 -29.65 -2.55
C SER A 522 -13.26 -31.03 -3.18
N LYS A 523 -13.64 -31.17 -4.46
CA LYS A 523 -13.46 -32.43 -5.19
C LYS A 523 -12.00 -32.88 -5.11
N GLY A 524 -11.76 -34.16 -4.81
CA GLY A 524 -10.39 -34.67 -4.65
C GLY A 524 -9.49 -34.46 -5.87
N ILE A 525 -10.06 -34.30 -7.07
CA ILE A 525 -9.32 -33.94 -8.28
C ILE A 525 -8.69 -32.54 -8.19
N VAL A 526 -9.38 -31.56 -7.59
CA VAL A 526 -8.92 -30.17 -7.41
C VAL A 526 -7.78 -30.11 -6.40
N VAL A 527 -7.92 -30.80 -5.27
CA VAL A 527 -6.84 -30.88 -4.26
C VAL A 527 -5.57 -31.50 -4.89
N ARG A 528 -5.73 -32.62 -5.61
CA ARG A 528 -4.61 -33.31 -6.25
C ARG A 528 -3.93 -32.48 -7.33
N ILE A 529 -4.68 -31.81 -8.21
CA ILE A 529 -4.07 -31.00 -9.27
C ILE A 529 -3.35 -29.78 -8.72
N LEU A 530 -3.84 -29.16 -7.63
CA LEU A 530 -3.12 -28.08 -6.94
C LEU A 530 -1.83 -28.61 -6.29
N SER A 531 -1.87 -29.81 -5.70
CA SER A 531 -0.67 -30.47 -5.15
C SER A 531 0.37 -30.76 -6.24
N ASP A 532 -0.07 -31.30 -7.38
CA ASP A 532 0.78 -31.55 -8.54
C ASP A 532 1.32 -30.22 -9.12
N SER A 533 0.51 -29.17 -9.16
CA SER A 533 0.89 -27.82 -9.62
C SER A 533 2.00 -27.20 -8.76
N ARG A 534 1.94 -27.38 -7.45
CA ARG A 534 3.01 -26.95 -6.53
C ARG A 534 4.33 -27.64 -6.87
N ARG A 535 4.30 -28.96 -7.05
CA ARG A 535 5.49 -29.75 -7.37
C ARG A 535 6.03 -29.42 -8.77
N PHE A 536 5.14 -29.14 -9.73
CA PHE A 536 5.49 -28.67 -11.07
C PHE A 536 6.33 -27.39 -11.02
N ILE A 537 5.90 -26.40 -10.25
CA ILE A 537 6.66 -25.16 -10.11
C ILE A 537 8.00 -25.45 -9.45
N LEU A 538 8.04 -26.17 -8.33
CA LEU A 538 9.29 -26.46 -7.62
C LEU A 538 10.32 -27.20 -8.48
N ALA A 539 9.87 -28.11 -9.35
CA ALA A 539 10.75 -28.86 -10.25
C ALA A 539 11.25 -28.04 -11.46
N HIS A 540 10.48 -27.05 -11.92
CA HIS A 540 10.73 -26.36 -13.20
C HIS A 540 10.84 -24.83 -13.09
N GLU A 541 10.92 -24.28 -11.88
CA GLU A 541 10.87 -22.83 -11.63
C GLU A 541 11.92 -22.06 -12.44
N GLU A 542 13.18 -22.52 -12.44
CA GLU A 542 14.27 -21.80 -13.12
C GLU A 542 14.02 -21.65 -14.62
N VAL A 543 13.59 -22.74 -15.27
CA VAL A 543 13.32 -22.76 -16.71
C VAL A 543 12.11 -21.89 -17.03
N ILE A 544 11.03 -22.02 -16.26
CA ILE A 544 9.81 -21.21 -16.45
C ILE A 544 10.11 -19.73 -16.21
N ARG A 545 10.91 -19.38 -15.19
CA ARG A 545 11.32 -17.99 -14.90
C ARG A 545 12.11 -17.40 -16.07
N ALA A 546 12.97 -18.21 -16.69
CA ALA A 546 13.83 -17.77 -17.77
C ALA A 546 13.08 -17.59 -19.09
N SER A 547 12.09 -18.44 -19.40
CA SER A 547 11.27 -18.36 -20.62
C SER A 547 9.84 -18.88 -20.38
N ALA A 548 8.85 -18.03 -20.63
CA ALA A 548 7.44 -18.33 -20.32
C ALA A 548 6.88 -19.52 -21.12
N LEU A 549 7.28 -19.67 -22.38
CA LEU A 549 6.78 -20.76 -23.25
C LEU A 549 7.33 -22.14 -22.86
N GLN A 550 8.39 -22.19 -22.04
CA GLN A 550 8.94 -23.45 -21.57
C GLN A 550 8.03 -24.19 -20.59
N VAL A 551 6.95 -23.56 -20.11
CA VAL A 551 5.83 -24.25 -19.44
C VAL A 551 5.33 -25.43 -20.30
N TYR A 552 5.21 -25.24 -21.62
CA TYR A 552 4.67 -26.25 -22.54
C TYR A 552 5.76 -27.08 -23.22
N HIS A 553 6.87 -26.44 -23.59
CA HIS A 553 7.90 -27.10 -24.41
C HIS A 553 8.91 -27.92 -23.61
N SER A 554 9.09 -27.64 -22.31
CA SER A 554 10.03 -28.35 -21.45
C SER A 554 9.43 -28.82 -20.12
N ALA A 555 8.68 -28.01 -19.38
CA ALA A 555 8.21 -28.42 -18.07
C ALA A 555 7.11 -29.50 -18.15
N LEU A 556 6.10 -29.31 -19.01
CA LEU A 556 4.99 -30.27 -19.17
C LEU A 556 5.43 -31.66 -19.67
N PRO A 557 6.27 -31.82 -20.72
CA PRO A 557 6.69 -33.14 -21.20
C PRO A 557 7.51 -33.94 -20.18
N PHE A 558 8.16 -33.26 -19.23
CA PHE A 558 8.95 -33.89 -18.16
C PHE A 558 8.15 -34.09 -16.86
N THR A 559 6.84 -33.81 -16.88
CA THR A 559 5.95 -34.06 -15.75
C THR A 559 5.52 -35.53 -15.71
N PRO A 560 5.51 -36.20 -14.53
CA PRO A 560 5.12 -37.61 -14.44
C PRO A 560 3.69 -37.85 -14.96
N HIS A 561 3.53 -38.81 -15.88
CA HIS A 561 2.27 -39.06 -16.60
C HIS A 561 1.11 -39.57 -15.72
N ASN A 562 1.40 -40.06 -14.52
CA ASN A 562 0.40 -40.53 -13.56
C ASN A 562 -0.31 -39.38 -12.82
N THR A 563 0.30 -38.18 -12.80
CA THR A 563 -0.24 -36.97 -12.14
C THR A 563 -1.56 -36.53 -12.76
N VAL A 564 -2.37 -35.85 -11.96
CA VAL A 564 -3.63 -35.25 -12.44
C VAL A 564 -3.32 -34.08 -13.36
N LEU A 565 -2.29 -33.29 -13.03
CA LEU A 565 -1.85 -32.17 -13.85
C LEU A 565 -1.52 -32.62 -15.28
N TYR A 566 -0.64 -33.62 -15.44
CA TYR A 566 -0.27 -34.11 -16.77
C TYR A 566 -1.49 -34.63 -17.55
N LYS A 567 -2.31 -35.47 -16.92
CA LYS A 567 -3.52 -36.03 -17.58
C LYS A 567 -4.53 -34.96 -18.01
N THR A 568 -4.53 -33.82 -17.33
CA THR A 568 -5.44 -32.71 -17.63
C THR A 568 -4.91 -31.87 -18.81
N TYR A 569 -3.59 -31.68 -18.89
CA TYR A 569 -2.98 -30.73 -19.82
C TYR A 569 -2.09 -31.33 -20.91
N CYS A 570 -1.92 -32.66 -20.99
CA CYS A 570 -1.06 -33.31 -21.99
C CYS A 570 -1.38 -32.92 -23.45
N GLY A 571 -2.61 -32.48 -23.75
CA GLY A 571 -2.98 -31.95 -25.06
C GLY A 571 -2.28 -30.64 -25.46
N ASP A 572 -1.67 -29.93 -24.50
CA ASP A 572 -0.96 -28.66 -24.74
C ASP A 572 0.49 -28.85 -25.21
N GLU A 573 0.99 -30.09 -25.23
CA GLU A 573 2.33 -30.48 -25.71
C GLU A 573 2.51 -30.38 -27.23
N LYS A 574 1.59 -29.75 -27.96
CA LYS A 574 1.75 -29.60 -29.42
C LYS A 574 3.06 -28.86 -29.73
N ASP A 575 3.89 -29.50 -30.57
CA ASP A 575 5.21 -29.05 -31.00
C ASP A 575 6.24 -28.95 -29.85
N SER A 576 6.11 -29.80 -28.82
CA SER A 576 7.05 -29.90 -27.69
C SER A 576 8.12 -30.99 -27.89
N ILE A 577 9.06 -31.06 -26.95
CA ILE A 577 10.08 -32.10 -26.87
C ILE A 577 9.41 -33.45 -26.56
N GLN A 578 9.76 -34.50 -27.30
CA GLN A 578 9.32 -35.86 -26.99
C GLN A 578 10.32 -36.56 -26.06
N VAL A 579 9.85 -36.98 -24.89
CA VAL A 579 10.67 -37.78 -23.97
C VAL A 579 10.62 -39.24 -24.41
N LEU A 580 11.76 -39.77 -24.89
CA LEU A 580 11.85 -41.13 -25.44
C LEU A 580 12.05 -42.22 -24.39
N GLN A 581 12.66 -41.90 -23.24
CA GLN A 581 12.92 -42.82 -22.13
C GLN A 581 13.14 -42.05 -20.82
N GLY A 582 12.85 -42.66 -19.66
CA GLY A 582 13.24 -42.15 -18.33
C GLY A 582 12.08 -41.77 -17.39
N LEU A 583 10.88 -41.51 -17.91
CA LEU A 583 9.70 -41.17 -17.09
C LEU A 583 8.91 -42.40 -16.59
N GLU A 584 9.11 -43.58 -17.20
CA GLU A 584 8.37 -44.81 -16.87
C GLU A 584 8.82 -45.47 -15.56
N LEU A 585 9.99 -45.09 -15.02
CA LEU A 585 10.58 -45.68 -13.82
C LEU A 585 10.42 -44.80 -12.56
N GLU A 586 10.14 -43.50 -12.71
CA GLU A 586 9.87 -42.60 -11.59
C GLU A 586 8.37 -42.29 -11.57
N SER A 587 7.60 -43.09 -10.84
CA SER A 587 6.23 -42.77 -10.43
C SER A 587 6.14 -41.55 -9.51
N GLU A 588 7.26 -40.87 -9.27
CA GLU A 588 7.50 -39.85 -8.27
C GLU A 588 8.17 -38.64 -8.94
N TRP A 589 7.93 -37.45 -8.38
CA TRP A 589 8.56 -36.23 -8.86
C TRP A 589 10.07 -36.29 -8.65
N PRO A 590 10.91 -35.71 -9.54
CA PRO A 590 12.36 -35.77 -9.40
C PRO A 590 12.82 -35.31 -8.01
N GLN A 591 13.58 -36.15 -7.30
CA GLN A 591 13.97 -35.94 -5.89
C GLN A 591 14.76 -34.63 -5.62
N ALA A 592 15.38 -34.05 -6.64
CA ALA A 592 16.25 -32.88 -6.51
C ALA A 592 15.56 -31.59 -6.03
N ALA A 593 14.23 -31.50 -6.08
CA ALA A 593 13.47 -30.29 -5.68
C ALA A 593 12.81 -30.36 -4.28
N LEU A 594 12.82 -31.53 -3.61
CA LEU A 594 12.02 -31.76 -2.40
C LEU A 594 12.82 -31.62 -1.08
N ASP A 595 14.15 -31.59 -1.12
CA ASP A 595 15.00 -31.65 0.09
C ASP A 595 15.41 -30.28 0.68
N TYR A 596 14.99 -29.17 0.09
CA TYR A 596 15.16 -27.84 0.71
C TYR A 596 13.79 -27.35 1.17
N PHE A 597 13.66 -27.05 2.47
CA PHE A 597 12.45 -26.57 3.17
C PHE A 597 11.56 -27.64 3.80
N THR A 598 12.10 -28.32 4.81
CA THR A 598 11.31 -28.64 6.00
C THR A 598 11.61 -27.57 7.07
N TRP A 599 10.62 -26.74 7.41
CA TRP A 599 10.65 -26.00 8.67
C TRP A 599 10.13 -26.94 9.76
N PRO A 600 10.89 -27.22 10.81
CA PRO A 600 10.35 -27.89 11.97
C PRO A 600 9.44 -26.89 12.71
N PHE A 601 8.26 -27.36 13.11
CA PHE A 601 7.44 -26.71 14.13
C PHE A 601 8.21 -26.56 15.45
#